data_AF-A0A0R3T798-F1
#
_entry.id   AF-A0A0R3T798-F1
#
_cell.length_a   1.000
_cell.length_b   1.000
_cell.length_c   1.000
_cell.angle_alpha   90.00
_cell.angle_beta   90.00
_cell.angle_gamma   90.00
#
_symmetry.space_group_name_H-M   'P 1'
#
loop_
_entity.id
_entity.type
_entity.pdbx_description
1 polymer ?
#
loop_
_entity_poly.entity_id
_entity_poly.type
_entity_poly.pdbx_seq_one_letter_code
_entity_poly.pdbx_strand_id
1 'polypeptide(L)'
;MAPGLAGLEIVPFRVAAYNKARGEMELFDPTRADEFIFISGTKMRALAKAGEQPPDGFMSPSAWKVLAEFYASQQQQQPHKSGDNMTTG
;
A
#
# COMPACT_ATOMS: atom_id res chain seq x y z
N MET A 1 25.23 10.80 -15.86
CA MET A 1 24.60 12.08 -15.45
C MET A 1 23.63 12.49 -16.56
N ALA A 2 22.34 12.69 -16.26
CA ALA A 2 21.38 13.12 -17.28
C ALA A 2 21.64 14.60 -17.66
N PRO A 3 21.62 14.96 -18.96
CA PRO A 3 21.72 16.36 -19.38
C PRO A 3 20.59 17.18 -18.73
N GLY A 4 20.92 18.32 -18.11
CA GLY A 4 19.94 19.21 -17.45
C GLY A 4 19.91 19.17 -15.92
N LEU A 5 20.70 18.31 -15.27
CA LEU A 5 20.77 18.22 -13.79
C LEU A 5 21.93 19.00 -13.16
N ALA A 6 22.67 19.81 -13.93
CA ALA A 6 23.91 20.46 -13.47
C ALA A 6 23.73 21.43 -12.28
N GLY A 7 22.51 21.84 -11.95
CA GLY A 7 22.17 22.66 -10.78
C GLY A 7 21.31 21.95 -9.74
N LEU A 8 21.09 20.63 -9.86
CA LEU A 8 20.29 19.85 -8.92
C LEU A 8 21.16 18.85 -8.16
N GLU A 9 21.08 18.87 -6.84
CA GLU A 9 21.65 17.83 -5.99
C GLU A 9 20.64 16.68 -5.85
N ILE A 10 21.10 15.47 -6.17
CA ILE A 10 20.30 14.26 -5.98
C ILE A 10 20.57 13.71 -4.59
N VAL A 11 19.52 13.61 -3.77
CA VAL A 11 19.59 12.96 -2.44
C VAL A 11 19.05 11.53 -2.56
N PRO A 12 19.91 10.50 -2.59
CA PRO A 12 19.47 9.11 -2.71
C PRO A 12 18.97 8.57 -1.37
N PHE A 13 17.87 7.81 -1.42
CA PHE A 13 17.34 7.09 -0.26
C PHE A 13 17.33 5.60 -0.51
N ARG A 14 17.51 4.82 0.57
CA ARG A 14 17.26 3.38 0.58
C ARG A 14 15.77 3.12 0.84
N VAL A 15 15.33 1.90 0.58
CA VAL A 15 13.94 1.50 0.83
C VAL A 15 13.64 1.63 2.33
N ALA A 16 12.53 2.27 2.67
CA ALA A 16 11.96 2.24 4.02
C ALA A 16 10.81 1.22 4.07
N ALA A 17 10.72 0.49 5.16
CA ALA A 17 9.66 -0.48 5.43
C ALA A 17 9.19 -0.33 6.87
N TYR A 18 8.02 -0.89 7.19
CA TYR A 18 7.48 -0.80 8.54
C TYR A 18 8.23 -1.79 9.45
N ASN A 19 8.96 -1.28 10.44
CA ASN A 19 9.57 -2.09 11.48
C ASN A 19 8.50 -2.46 12.51
N LYS A 20 8.10 -3.73 12.54
CA LYS A 20 7.06 -4.21 13.46
C LYS A 20 7.54 -4.35 14.91
N ALA A 21 8.85 -4.43 15.14
CA ALA A 21 9.42 -4.45 16.49
C ALA A 21 9.39 -3.05 17.13
N ARG A 22 9.47 -1.99 16.32
CA ARG A 22 9.47 -0.59 16.78
C ARG A 22 8.15 0.15 16.57
N GLY A 23 7.30 -0.33 15.68
CA GLY A 23 6.01 0.30 15.39
C GLY A 23 6.10 1.55 14.50
N GLU A 24 7.11 1.63 13.63
CA GLU A 24 7.35 2.83 12.81
C GLU A 24 8.03 2.51 11.46
N MET A 25 8.05 3.51 10.57
CA MET A 25 8.78 3.41 9.31
C MET A 25 10.28 3.61 9.56
N GLU A 26 11.09 2.62 9.15
CA GLU A 26 12.55 2.63 9.29
C GLU A 26 13.21 2.24 7.95
N LEU A 27 14.45 2.70 7.72
CA LEU A 27 15.24 2.22 6.59
C LEU A 27 15.43 0.70 6.71
N PHE A 28 15.11 -0.03 5.64
CA PHE A 28 15.16 -1.48 5.62
C PHE A 28 16.59 -1.99 5.83
N ASP A 29 16.73 -2.94 6.76
CA ASP A 29 17.97 -3.63 7.07
C ASP A 29 17.83 -5.12 6.71
N PRO A 30 18.54 -5.61 5.67
CA PRO A 30 18.42 -7.01 5.24
C PRO A 30 18.94 -8.01 6.28
N THR A 31 19.75 -7.58 7.25
CA THR A 31 20.26 -8.46 8.34
C THR A 31 19.21 -8.74 9.41
N ARG A 32 18.18 -7.88 9.50
CA ARG A 32 17.04 -7.97 10.43
C ARG A 32 15.72 -8.05 9.65
N ALA A 33 15.71 -8.70 8.48
CA ALA A 33 14.60 -8.64 7.54
C ALA A 33 13.26 -9.13 8.13
N ASP A 34 13.31 -10.02 9.12
CA ASP A 34 12.17 -10.54 9.85
C ASP A 34 11.50 -9.49 10.75
N GLU A 35 12.18 -8.39 11.12
CA GLU A 35 11.60 -7.25 11.86
C GLU A 35 10.75 -6.34 10.96
N PHE A 36 10.80 -6.50 9.64
CA PHE A 36 10.13 -5.61 8.70
C PHE A 36 8.92 -6.27 8.03
N ILE A 37 7.93 -5.44 7.72
CA ILE A 37 6.83 -5.81 6.83
C ILE A 37 6.71 -4.80 5.69
N PHE A 38 6.44 -5.32 4.50
CA PHE A 38 6.17 -4.52 3.31
C PHE A 38 4.66 -4.46 3.08
N ILE A 39 4.11 -3.25 3.14
CA ILE A 39 2.68 -3.00 2.90
C ILE A 39 2.55 -2.39 1.52
N SER A 40 2.34 -3.25 0.52
CA SER A 40 2.16 -2.84 -0.87
C SER A 40 0.80 -2.17 -1.12
N GLY A 41 0.65 -1.49 -2.25
CA GLY A 41 -0.65 -0.95 -2.69
C GLY A 41 -1.75 -2.01 -2.78
N THR A 42 -1.42 -3.22 -3.22
CA THR A 42 -2.37 -4.35 -3.25
C THR A 42 -2.81 -4.74 -1.84
N LYS A 43 -1.90 -4.78 -0.87
CA LYS A 43 -2.23 -5.06 0.54
C LYS A 43 -3.09 -3.96 1.15
N MET A 44 -2.77 -2.69 0.90
CA MET A 44 -3.60 -1.56 1.35
C MET A 44 -5.03 -1.66 0.80
N ARG A 45 -5.19 -1.98 -0.49
CA ARG A 45 -6.50 -2.19 -1.08
C ARG A 45 -7.25 -3.34 -0.41
N ALA A 46 -6.57 -4.46 -0.12
CA ALA A 46 -7.18 -5.60 0.56
C ALA A 46 -7.65 -5.23 1.99
N LEU A 47 -6.81 -4.55 2.77
CA LEU A 47 -7.15 -4.06 4.12
C LEU A 47 -8.39 -3.15 4.09
N ALA A 48 -8.37 -2.13 3.21
CA ALA A 48 -9.50 -1.21 3.06
C ALA A 48 -10.80 -1.94 2.67
N LYS A 49 -10.72 -2.90 1.75
CA LYS A 49 -11.86 -3.72 1.33
C LYS A 49 -12.41 -4.61 2.46
N ALA A 50 -11.55 -5.04 3.39
CA ALA A 50 -11.93 -5.83 4.56
C ALA A 50 -12.37 -4.96 5.76
N GLY A 51 -12.27 -3.63 5.66
CA GLY A 51 -12.51 -2.73 6.79
C GLY A 51 -11.41 -2.78 7.86
N GLU A 52 -10.24 -3.33 7.53
CA GLU A 52 -9.09 -3.44 8.42
C GLU A 52 -8.21 -2.19 8.36
N GLN A 53 -7.47 -1.93 9.44
CA GLN A 53 -6.49 -0.84 9.49
C GLN A 53 -5.08 -1.37 9.21
N PRO A 54 -4.21 -0.58 8.57
CA PRO A 54 -2.77 -0.87 8.59
C PRO A 54 -2.25 -0.74 10.03
N PRO A 55 -1.04 -1.27 10.31
CA PRO A 55 -0.39 -1.07 11.60
C PRO A 55 -0.21 0.41 11.95
N ASP A 56 -0.36 0.73 13.23
CA ASP A 56 -0.15 2.08 13.76
C ASP A 56 1.23 2.61 13.35
N GLY A 57 1.32 3.87 12.94
CA GLY A 57 2.60 4.47 12.52
C GLY A 57 3.00 4.16 11.06
N PHE A 58 2.29 3.29 10.34
CA PHE A 58 2.50 3.12 8.88
C PHE A 58 2.00 4.34 8.08
N MET A 59 0.83 4.87 8.45
CA MET A 59 0.19 5.99 7.79
C MET A 59 -0.62 6.78 8.80
N SER A 60 -0.75 8.10 8.61
CA SER A 60 -1.61 8.89 9.47
C SER A 60 -3.08 8.41 9.36
N PRO A 61 -3.84 8.40 10.47
CA PRO A 61 -5.23 7.95 10.44
C PRO A 61 -6.12 8.73 9.45
N SER A 62 -5.88 10.03 9.30
CA SER A 62 -6.61 10.88 8.37
C SER A 62 -6.32 10.52 6.90
N ALA A 63 -5.07 10.23 6.55
CA ALA A 63 -4.72 9.78 5.20
C ALA A 63 -5.26 8.38 4.91
N TRP A 64 -5.19 7.47 5.89
CA TRP A 64 -5.77 6.14 5.76
C TRP A 64 -7.28 6.19 5.49
N LYS A 65 -8.01 7.07 6.20
CA LYS A 65 -9.45 7.26 5.98
C LYS A 65 -9.77 7.61 4.52
N VAL A 66 -9.03 8.54 3.93
CA VAL A 66 -9.21 8.92 2.52
C VAL A 66 -9.01 7.73 1.58
N LEU A 67 -7.97 6.91 1.81
CA LEU A 67 -7.72 5.71 1.00
C LEU A 67 -8.80 4.64 1.20
N ALA A 68 -9.24 4.42 2.43
CA ALA A 68 -10.28 3.46 2.75
C ALA A 68 -11.60 3.81 2.05
N GLU A 69 -12.01 5.08 2.13
CA GLU A 69 -13.19 5.61 1.44
C GLU A 69 -13.08 5.47 -0.08
N PHE A 70 -11.91 5.79 -0.65
CA PHE A 70 -11.65 5.61 -2.07
C PHE A 70 -11.85 4.15 -2.48
N TYR A 71 -11.22 3.19 -1.79
CA TYR A 71 -11.32 1.77 -2.15
C TYR A 71 -12.72 1.17 -1.92
N ALA A 72 -13.46 1.66 -0.91
CA ALA A 72 -14.85 1.28 -0.69
C ALA A 72 -15.76 1.74 -1.85
N SER A 73 -15.58 2.97 -2.35
CA SER A 73 -16.35 3.48 -3.49
C SER A 73 -16.11 2.70 -4.79
N GLN A 74 -14.89 2.18 -4.98
CA GLN A 74 -14.51 1.41 -6.16
C GLN A 74 -15.14 0.01 -6.19
N GLN A 75 -15.49 -0.56 -5.02
CA GLN A 75 -16.24 -1.83 -4.98
C GLN A 75 -17.67 -1.65 -5.52
N GLN A 76 -18.30 -0.50 -5.24
CA GLN A 76 -19.69 -0.22 -5.65
C GLN A 76 -19.83 -0.01 -7.16
N GLN A 77 -18.74 0.32 -7.86
CA GLN A 77 -18.71 0.58 -9.30
C GLN A 77 -18.33 -0.64 -10.14
N GLN A 78 -17.96 -1.78 -9.53
CA GLN A 78 -17.75 -3.01 -10.29
C GLN A 78 -19.12 -3.61 -10.64
N PRO A 79 -19.49 -3.73 -11.93
CA PRO A 79 -20.70 -4.46 -12.28
C PRO A 79 -20.55 -5.89 -11.76
N HIS A 80 -21.56 -6.34 -11.02
CA HIS A 80 -21.75 -7.74 -10.69
C HIS A 80 -21.63 -8.52 -12.00
N LYS A 81 -20.57 -9.32 -12.17
CA LYS A 81 -20.54 -10.32 -13.24
C LYS A 81 -21.58 -11.36 -12.86
N SER A 82 -22.83 -11.11 -13.27
CA SER A 82 -23.89 -12.11 -13.25
C SER A 82 -23.36 -13.33 -13.99
N GLY A 83 -23.14 -14.40 -13.25
CA GLY A 83 -22.96 -15.71 -13.83
C GLY A 83 -24.30 -16.13 -14.40
N ASP A 84 -24.45 -16.01 -15.71
CA ASP A 84 -25.49 -16.69 -16.46
C ASP A 84 -24.85 -17.19 -17.77
N ASN A 85 -24.53 -18.48 -17.81
CA ASN A 85 -25.00 -19.26 -18.95
C ASN A 85 -25.31 -20.69 -18.51
N MET A 86 -26.60 -20.91 -18.28
CA MET A 86 -27.25 -22.19 -18.09
C MET A 86 -27.70 -22.72 -19.45
N THR A 87 -27.25 -23.94 -19.79
CA THR A 87 -27.87 -24.95 -20.69
C THR A 87 -28.09 -24.64 -22.19
N THR A 88 -27.49 -25.47 -23.06
CA THR A 88 -28.14 -26.47 -23.96
C THR A 88 -27.36 -26.63 -25.27
N GLY A 89 -27.08 -27.87 -25.65
CA GLY A 89 -26.51 -28.29 -26.94
C GLY A 89 -25.89 -29.66 -26.84
#